data_AF-A0A2E2ABY4-F1
#
_entry.id   AF-A0A2E2ABY4-F1
#
_cell.length_a   1.000
_cell.length_b   1.000
_cell.length_c   1.000
_cell.angle_alpha   90.00
_cell.angle_beta   90.00
_cell.angle_gamma   90.00
#
_symmetry.space_group_name_H-M   'P 1'
#
loop_
_entity.id
_entity.type
_entity.pdbx_description
1 polymer ?
#
loop_
_entity_poly.entity_id
_entity_poly.type
_entity_poly.pdbx_seq_one_letter_code
_entity_poly.pdbx_strand_id
1 'polypeptide(L)'
;MNNMDINYKEKQYSWKWMRILIMVLFSIFLSSFPAFAVQETPIELPKTEGSKNYDLEIGQINSQGIKLFDQEEYGQAVDKFNKAINLANQLRSPGKGILYYNHALSAHEFGEHKKAIKSFLSSRRFARGNETILNSKLLKLYECGLNPSVTCEEKIPLSLNIEGSH
;
A
#
# COMPACT_ATOMS: atom_id res chain seq x y z
N MET A 1 -3.76 11.18 -64.51
CA MET A 1 -3.81 11.34 -63.03
C MET A 1 -2.60 12.17 -62.64
N ASN A 2 -2.79 13.32 -62.02
CA ASN A 2 -1.74 14.32 -61.83
C ASN A 2 -0.90 14.01 -60.57
N ASN A 3 0.38 14.36 -60.60
CA ASN A 3 1.35 14.08 -59.53
C ASN A 3 0.92 14.63 -58.14
N MET A 4 0.06 15.67 -58.14
CA MET A 4 -0.53 16.26 -56.95
C MET A 4 -1.54 15.34 -56.25
N ASP A 5 -2.35 14.59 -56.99
CA ASP A 5 -3.36 13.66 -56.44
C ASP A 5 -2.70 12.43 -55.78
N ILE A 6 -1.57 12.00 -56.34
CA ILE A 6 -0.78 10.88 -55.83
C ILE A 6 -0.14 11.27 -54.48
N ASN A 7 0.49 12.45 -54.41
CA ASN A 7 1.09 12.97 -53.18
C ASN A 7 0.05 13.19 -52.06
N TYR A 8 -1.14 13.68 -52.43
CA TYR A 8 -2.26 13.84 -51.48
C TYR A 8 -2.74 12.49 -50.92
N LYS A 9 -2.92 11.48 -51.79
CA LYS A 9 -3.31 10.13 -51.35
C LYS A 9 -2.24 9.46 -50.47
N GLU A 10 -0.96 9.65 -50.77
CA GLU A 10 0.13 9.10 -49.96
C GLU A 10 0.21 9.75 -48.57
N LYS A 11 0.08 11.08 -48.47
CA LYS A 11 -0.01 11.76 -47.15
C LYS A 11 -1.22 11.30 -46.35
N GLN A 12 -2.37 11.16 -47.00
CA GLN A 12 -3.60 10.70 -46.36
C GLN A 12 -3.49 9.25 -45.88
N TYR A 13 -2.83 8.39 -46.67
CA TYR A 13 -2.55 7.01 -46.29
C TYR A 13 -1.59 6.94 -45.10
N SER A 14 -0.49 7.68 -45.15
CA SER A 14 0.50 7.79 -44.06
C SER A 14 -0.13 8.25 -42.73
N TRP A 15 -0.99 9.27 -42.77
CA TRP A 15 -1.67 9.77 -41.57
C TRP A 15 -2.64 8.75 -40.96
N LYS A 16 -3.34 7.97 -41.78
CA LYS A 16 -4.21 6.88 -41.28
C LYS A 16 -3.41 5.81 -40.56
N TRP A 17 -2.28 5.37 -41.11
CA TRP A 17 -1.42 4.37 -40.45
C TRP A 17 -0.75 4.91 -39.19
N MET A 18 -0.34 6.17 -39.18
CA MET A 18 0.19 6.81 -37.97
C MET A 18 -0.87 6.83 -36.84
N ARG A 19 -2.14 7.14 -37.16
CA ARG A 19 -3.23 7.09 -36.17
C ARG A 19 -3.49 5.67 -35.67
N ILE A 20 -3.47 4.67 -36.55
CA ILE A 20 -3.63 3.27 -36.17
C ILE A 20 -2.47 2.84 -35.26
N LEU A 21 -1.22 3.19 -35.61
CA LEU A 21 -0.04 2.89 -34.80
C LEU A 21 -0.15 3.50 -33.39
N ILE A 22 -0.56 4.76 -33.29
CA ILE A 22 -0.74 5.45 -32.01
C ILE A 22 -1.83 4.77 -31.17
N MET A 23 -2.95 4.37 -31.78
CA MET A 23 -4.02 3.66 -31.06
C MET A 23 -3.58 2.28 -30.56
N VAL A 24 -2.77 1.56 -31.35
CA VAL A 24 -2.20 0.26 -30.96
C VAL A 24 -1.21 0.43 -29.80
N LEU A 25 -0.30 1.40 -29.87
CA LEU A 25 0.65 1.70 -28.80
C LEU A 25 -0.05 2.12 -27.50
N PHE A 26 -1.10 2.93 -27.60
CA PHE A 26 -1.93 3.31 -26.46
C PHE A 26 -2.63 2.09 -25.84
N SER A 27 -3.15 1.18 -26.67
CA SER A 27 -3.80 -0.06 -26.21
C SER A 27 -2.82 -1.01 -25.50
N ILE A 28 -1.60 -1.14 -26.01
CA ILE A 28 -0.53 -1.93 -25.39
C ILE A 28 -0.11 -1.33 -24.04
N PHE A 29 -0.03 0.00 -23.95
CA PHE A 29 0.27 0.70 -22.70
C PHE A 29 -0.82 0.46 -21.64
N LEU A 30 -2.10 0.47 -22.02
CA LEU A 30 -3.20 0.08 -21.12
C LEU A 30 -3.18 -1.41 -20.73
N SER A 31 -2.67 -2.30 -21.57
CA SER A 31 -2.54 -3.72 -21.20
C SER A 31 -1.36 -4.02 -20.25
N SER A 32 -0.50 -3.03 -20.01
CA SER A 32 0.71 -3.19 -19.19
C SER A 32 0.48 -2.91 -17.70
N PHE A 33 -0.75 -2.66 -17.25
CA PHE A 33 -1.03 -2.59 -15.81
C PHE A 33 -0.92 -3.99 -15.23
N PRO A 34 0.07 -4.28 -14.36
CA PRO A 34 0.08 -5.54 -13.65
C PRO A 34 -1.15 -5.55 -12.73
N ALA A 35 -2.15 -6.34 -13.09
CA ALA A 35 -3.15 -6.76 -12.13
C ALA A 35 -2.43 -7.56 -11.04
N PHE A 36 -2.84 -7.36 -9.78
CA PHE A 36 -2.44 -8.12 -8.58
C PHE A 36 -1.21 -7.61 -7.80
N ALA A 37 -1.24 -6.35 -7.37
CA ALA A 37 -0.74 -6.04 -6.02
C ALA A 37 -1.93 -6.15 -5.05
N VAL A 38 -1.77 -6.88 -3.94
CA VAL A 38 -2.73 -6.87 -2.84
C VAL A 38 -2.61 -5.51 -2.16
N GLN A 39 -3.42 -4.55 -2.61
CA GLN A 39 -3.35 -3.18 -2.11
C GLN A 39 -4.31 -3.02 -0.93
N GLU A 40 -3.77 -3.11 0.28
CA GLU A 40 -4.46 -2.75 1.52
C GLU A 40 -4.15 -1.30 1.87
N THR A 41 -5.16 -0.56 2.34
CA THR A 41 -5.00 0.85 2.68
C THR A 41 -4.97 1.09 4.19
N PRO A 42 -4.29 2.16 4.65
CA PRO A 42 -4.33 2.60 6.03
C PRO A 42 -5.75 2.87 6.53
N ILE A 43 -5.98 2.61 7.82
CA ILE A 43 -7.25 2.78 8.50
C ILE A 43 -7.23 4.08 9.31
N GLU A 44 -8.28 4.89 9.19
CA GLU A 44 -8.43 6.07 10.02
C GLU A 44 -8.84 5.70 11.45
N LEU A 45 -8.30 6.41 12.44
CA LEU A 45 -8.70 6.20 13.83
C LEU A 45 -10.19 6.57 14.04
N PRO A 46 -10.95 5.80 14.84
CA PRO A 46 -12.35 6.10 15.10
C PRO A 46 -12.49 7.45 15.81
N LYS A 47 -13.34 8.32 15.27
CA LYS A 47 -13.70 9.58 15.92
C LYS A 47 -14.59 9.25 17.11
N THR A 48 -14.09 9.51 18.32
CA THR A 48 -14.89 9.35 19.54
C THR A 48 -15.24 10.74 20.07
N GLU A 49 -16.54 11.04 20.12
CA GLU A 49 -17.01 12.27 20.74
C GLU A 49 -16.67 12.22 22.25
N GLY A 50 -16.04 13.29 22.76
CA GLY A 50 -15.55 13.35 24.14
C GLY A 50 -14.15 12.75 24.37
N SER A 51 -13.43 12.35 23.32
CA SER A 51 -12.03 11.92 23.47
C SER A 51 -11.16 13.05 24.04
N LYS A 52 -10.16 12.69 24.85
CA LYS A 52 -9.25 13.69 25.44
C LYS A 52 -8.42 14.33 24.33
N ASN A 53 -7.94 15.57 24.55
CA ASN A 53 -7.17 16.35 23.56
C ASN A 53 -6.03 15.56 22.90
N TYR A 54 -5.43 14.61 23.62
CA TYR A 54 -4.34 13.80 23.07
C TYR A 54 -4.78 12.72 22.06
N ASP A 55 -6.01 12.20 22.15
CA ASP A 55 -6.50 11.26 21.14
C ASP A 55 -6.76 11.98 19.82
N LEU A 56 -7.12 13.27 19.89
CA LEU A 56 -7.21 14.14 18.72
C LEU A 56 -5.84 14.35 18.07
N GLU A 57 -4.79 14.60 18.85
CA GLU A 57 -3.43 14.76 18.34
C GLU A 57 -2.93 13.49 17.65
N ILE A 58 -3.09 12.32 18.28
CA ILE A 58 -2.75 11.02 17.68
C ILE A 58 -3.53 10.83 16.37
N GLY A 59 -4.84 11.14 16.38
CA GLY A 59 -5.71 11.12 15.21
C GLY A 59 -5.16 11.99 14.08
N GLN A 60 -4.81 13.24 14.36
CA GLN A 60 -4.26 14.16 13.36
C GLN A 60 -2.94 13.66 12.76
N ILE A 61 -2.03 13.14 13.58
CA ILE A 61 -0.76 12.57 13.10
C ILE A 61 -1.04 11.34 12.24
N ASN A 62 -2.02 10.49 12.62
CA ASN A 62 -2.46 9.36 11.82
C ASN A 62 -2.97 9.82 10.45
N SER A 63 -3.91 10.76 10.40
CA SER A 63 -4.46 11.29 9.14
C SER A 63 -3.37 11.87 8.23
N GLN A 64 -2.36 12.53 8.80
CA GLN A 64 -1.19 13.00 8.05
C GLN A 64 -0.38 11.84 7.45
N GLY A 65 -0.17 10.77 8.22
CA GLY A 65 0.48 9.54 7.72
C GLY A 65 -0.32 8.89 6.59
N ILE A 66 -1.65 8.83 6.70
CA ILE A 66 -2.53 8.31 5.66
C ILE A 66 -2.40 9.15 4.39
N LYS A 67 -2.45 10.48 4.50
CA LYS A 67 -2.27 11.37 3.35
C LYS A 67 -0.93 11.13 2.64
N LEU A 68 0.17 10.97 3.39
CA LEU A 68 1.48 10.69 2.82
C LEU A 68 1.52 9.31 2.16
N PHE A 69 0.86 8.30 2.73
CA PHE A 69 0.72 6.99 2.11
C PHE A 69 -0.04 7.08 0.78
N ASP A 70 -1.14 7.81 0.74
CA ASP A 70 -1.93 8.04 -0.48
C ASP A 70 -1.15 8.83 -1.55
N GLN A 71 -0.13 9.58 -1.13
CA GLN A 71 0.82 10.29 -2.00
C GLN A 71 2.04 9.44 -2.40
N GLU A 72 2.06 8.16 -2.00
CA GLU A 72 3.18 7.22 -2.19
C GLU A 72 4.50 7.67 -1.52
N GLU A 73 4.40 8.62 -0.57
CA GLU A 73 5.52 9.10 0.25
C GLU A 73 5.76 8.18 1.46
N TYR A 74 5.94 6.88 1.19
CA TYR A 74 5.87 5.81 2.19
C TYR A 74 6.87 5.98 3.36
N GLY A 75 8.09 6.45 3.09
CA GLY A 75 9.08 6.71 4.14
C GLY A 75 8.62 7.80 5.13
N GLN A 76 7.97 8.86 4.63
CA GLN A 76 7.42 9.90 5.49
C GLN A 76 6.15 9.43 6.21
N ALA A 77 5.34 8.57 5.58
CA ALA A 77 4.20 7.92 6.22
C ALA A 77 4.66 7.04 7.39
N VAL A 78 5.72 6.24 7.22
CA VAL A 78 6.38 5.46 8.28
C VAL A 78 6.76 6.36 9.46
N ASP A 79 7.37 7.52 9.20
CA ASP A 79 7.76 8.46 10.27
C ASP A 79 6.56 9.04 11.02
N LYS A 80 5.47 9.37 10.31
CA LYS A 80 4.22 9.85 10.95
C LYS A 80 3.59 8.78 11.81
N PHE A 81 3.45 7.56 11.29
CA PHE A 81 2.86 6.47 12.07
C PHE A 81 3.73 6.09 13.27
N ASN A 82 5.06 6.13 13.16
CA ASN A 82 5.95 5.95 14.31
C ASN A 82 5.72 7.02 15.40
N LYS A 83 5.57 8.29 15.01
CA LYS A 83 5.23 9.37 15.95
C LYS A 83 3.89 9.12 16.65
N ALA A 84 2.86 8.74 15.89
CA ALA A 84 1.55 8.40 16.45
C ALA A 84 1.61 7.21 17.41
N ILE A 85 2.35 6.15 17.07
CA ILE A 85 2.56 4.96 17.92
C ILE A 85 3.25 5.34 19.24
N ASN A 86 4.29 6.16 19.18
CA ASN A 86 5.02 6.60 20.37
C ASN A 86 4.11 7.35 21.34
N LEU A 87 3.32 8.31 20.82
CA LEU A 87 2.37 9.07 21.62
C LEU A 87 1.26 8.17 22.19
N ALA A 88 0.68 7.29 21.36
CA ALA A 88 -0.31 6.31 21.80
C ALA A 88 0.24 5.39 22.89
N ASN A 89 1.54 5.04 22.82
CA ASN A 89 2.21 4.22 23.82
C ASN A 89 2.32 4.90 25.17
N GLN A 90 2.75 6.16 25.19
CA GLN A 90 2.84 6.98 26.40
C GLN A 90 1.46 7.17 27.05
N LEU A 91 0.42 7.37 26.23
CA LEU A 91 -0.91 7.75 26.70
C LEU A 91 -1.88 6.58 26.84
N ARG A 92 -1.43 5.36 26.55
CA ARG A 92 -2.24 4.12 26.60
C ARG A 92 -3.51 4.20 25.75
N SER A 93 -3.43 4.87 24.60
CA SER A 93 -4.57 5.02 23.69
C SER A 93 -5.05 3.65 23.18
N PRO A 94 -6.37 3.40 23.06
CA PRO A 94 -6.91 2.11 22.62
C PRO A 94 -6.68 1.83 21.13
N GLY A 95 -6.40 2.85 20.32
CA GLY A 95 -6.26 2.75 18.86
C GLY A 95 -4.93 2.18 18.34
N LYS A 96 -4.06 1.65 19.22
CA LYS A 96 -2.71 1.18 18.83
C LYS A 96 -2.70 0.12 17.74
N GLY A 97 -3.69 -0.77 17.69
CA GLY A 97 -3.79 -1.80 16.65
C GLY A 97 -3.82 -1.19 15.25
N ILE A 98 -4.65 -0.16 15.06
CA ILE A 98 -4.77 0.59 13.81
C ILE A 98 -3.44 1.29 13.47
N LEU A 99 -2.81 1.95 14.43
CA LEU A 99 -1.56 2.67 14.20
C LEU A 99 -0.42 1.72 13.77
N TYR A 100 -0.30 0.57 14.42
CA TYR A 100 0.67 -0.45 14.03
C TYR A 100 0.36 -1.05 12.66
N TYR A 101 -0.92 -1.22 12.31
CA TYR A 101 -1.32 -1.71 11.00
C TYR A 101 -0.93 -0.74 9.89
N ASN A 102 -1.23 0.55 10.06
CA ASN A 102 -0.88 1.60 9.10
C ASN A 102 0.63 1.74 8.93
N HIS A 103 1.38 1.67 10.03
CA HIS A 103 2.83 1.63 10.00
C HIS A 103 3.35 0.40 9.25
N ALA A 104 2.72 -0.78 9.43
CA ALA A 104 3.12 -2.01 8.77
C ALA A 104 2.93 -1.94 7.24
N LEU A 105 1.79 -1.41 6.79
CA LEU A 105 1.53 -1.16 5.36
C LEU A 105 2.57 -0.21 4.77
N SER A 106 2.81 0.93 5.43
CA SER A 106 3.78 1.91 4.95
C SER A 106 5.20 1.35 4.91
N ALA A 107 5.61 0.58 5.93
CA ALA A 107 6.91 -0.06 5.95
C ALA A 107 7.04 -1.17 4.89
N HIS A 108 5.94 -1.87 4.57
CA HIS A 108 5.91 -2.85 3.49
C HIS A 108 6.14 -2.20 2.14
N GLU A 109 5.37 -1.15 1.82
CA GLU A 109 5.49 -0.41 0.55
C GLU A 109 6.84 0.30 0.43
N PHE A 110 7.40 0.78 1.55
CA PHE A 110 8.74 1.37 1.58
C PHE A 110 9.88 0.34 1.45
N GLY A 111 9.61 -0.97 1.53
CA GLY A 111 10.60 -2.04 1.44
C GLY A 111 11.31 -2.38 2.76
N GLU A 112 10.86 -1.84 3.90
CA GLU A 112 11.40 -2.12 5.22
C GLU A 112 10.75 -3.37 5.85
N HIS A 113 10.92 -4.54 5.23
CA HIS A 113 10.23 -5.79 5.60
C HIS A 113 10.40 -6.18 7.08
N LYS A 114 11.58 -5.98 7.66
CA LYS A 114 11.82 -6.25 9.10
C LYS A 114 10.96 -5.37 10.02
N LYS A 115 10.72 -4.10 9.64
CA LYS A 115 9.83 -3.21 10.40
C LYS A 115 8.37 -3.55 10.15
N ALA A 116 8.00 -3.88 8.90
CA ALA A 116 6.66 -4.32 8.54
C ALA A 116 6.23 -5.54 9.37
N ILE A 117 7.08 -6.57 9.46
CA ILE A 117 6.87 -7.76 10.29
C ILE A 117 6.52 -7.41 11.73
N LYS A 118 7.38 -6.64 12.41
CA LYS A 118 7.20 -6.29 13.82
C LYS A 118 5.89 -5.53 14.03
N SER A 119 5.51 -4.73 13.04
CA SER A 119 4.34 -3.88 13.08
C SER A 119 3.06 -4.67 12.83
N PHE A 120 3.04 -5.61 11.87
CA PHE A 120 1.91 -6.51 11.65
C PHE A 120 1.65 -7.43 12.86
N LEU A 121 2.70 -7.98 13.46
CA LEU A 121 2.55 -8.79 14.68
C LEU A 121 1.99 -7.96 15.85
N SER A 122 2.45 -6.70 15.97
CA SER A 122 1.93 -5.77 16.97
C SER A 122 0.49 -5.37 16.68
N SER A 123 0.13 -5.14 15.41
CA SER A 123 -1.23 -4.75 15.02
C SER A 123 -2.22 -5.86 15.33
N ARG A 124 -1.90 -7.13 15.03
CA ARG A 124 -2.71 -8.29 15.46
C ARG A 124 -2.91 -8.31 16.97
N ARG A 125 -1.81 -8.19 17.74
CA ARG A 125 -1.85 -8.23 19.21
C ARG A 125 -2.78 -7.16 19.79
N PHE A 126 -2.83 -5.99 19.17
CA PHE A 126 -3.65 -4.86 19.60
C PHE A 126 -4.94 -4.68 18.79
N ALA A 127 -5.32 -5.64 17.96
CA ALA A 127 -6.46 -5.50 17.05
C ALA A 127 -7.80 -5.36 17.79
N ARG A 128 -7.93 -5.95 19.00
CA ARG A 128 -9.17 -5.91 19.81
C ARG A 128 -10.43 -6.32 19.03
N GLY A 129 -10.30 -7.34 18.18
CA GLY A 129 -11.41 -7.80 17.34
C GLY A 129 -11.68 -6.93 16.11
N ASN A 130 -10.81 -5.97 15.78
CA ASN A 130 -10.91 -5.25 14.51
C ASN A 130 -10.71 -6.22 13.33
N GLU A 131 -11.81 -6.58 12.68
CA GLU A 131 -11.83 -7.57 11.61
C GLU A 131 -11.03 -7.14 10.37
N THR A 132 -10.96 -5.84 10.07
CA THR A 132 -10.14 -5.32 8.96
C THR A 132 -8.67 -5.70 9.15
N ILE A 133 -8.15 -5.55 10.38
CA ILE A 133 -6.77 -5.94 10.71
C ILE A 133 -6.64 -7.47 10.70
N LEU A 134 -7.55 -8.19 11.35
CA LEU A 134 -7.44 -9.64 11.51
C LEU A 134 -7.61 -10.42 10.19
N ASN A 135 -8.34 -9.84 9.23
CA ASN A 135 -8.55 -10.42 7.91
C ASN A 135 -7.56 -9.92 6.85
N SER A 136 -6.62 -9.03 7.21
CA SER A 136 -5.55 -8.57 6.31
C SER A 136 -4.77 -9.76 5.74
N LYS A 137 -4.69 -9.81 4.42
CA LYS A 137 -3.91 -10.78 3.67
C LYS A 137 -2.43 -10.56 3.87
N LEU A 138 -1.97 -9.29 3.87
CA LEU A 138 -0.57 -8.96 4.12
C LEU A 138 -0.15 -9.42 5.52
N LEU A 139 -0.97 -9.17 6.54
CA LEU A 139 -0.71 -9.66 7.89
C LEU A 139 -0.57 -11.18 7.94
N LYS A 140 -1.51 -11.92 7.33
CA LYS A 140 -1.46 -13.39 7.26
C LYS A 140 -0.21 -13.89 6.53
N LEU A 141 0.17 -13.23 5.44
CA LEU A 141 1.37 -13.54 4.66
C LEU A 141 2.65 -13.37 5.49
N TYR A 142 2.79 -12.25 6.20
CA TYR A 142 3.95 -12.00 7.07
C TYR A 142 4.00 -12.94 8.28
N GLU A 143 2.86 -13.43 8.77
CA GLU A 143 2.80 -14.40 9.86
C GLU A 143 3.23 -15.80 9.44
N CYS A 144 2.74 -16.26 8.29
CA CYS A 144 3.04 -17.61 7.81
C CYS A 144 4.51 -17.76 7.39
N GLY A 145 5.14 -16.69 6.85
CA GLY A 145 6.57 -16.69 6.53
C GLY A 145 7.50 -16.77 7.75
N LEU A 146 6.99 -16.58 8.98
CA LEU A 146 7.76 -16.64 10.22
C LEU A 146 7.35 -17.82 11.12
N ASN A 147 6.16 -18.38 10.92
CA ASN A 147 5.62 -19.46 11.72
C ASN A 147 5.22 -20.63 10.83
N PRO A 148 6.00 -21.72 10.79
CA PRO A 148 5.69 -22.90 9.97
C PRO A 148 4.39 -23.61 10.41
N SER A 149 3.86 -23.29 11.59
CA SER A 149 2.59 -23.80 12.09
C SER A 149 1.36 -23.09 11.48
N VAL A 150 1.57 -21.97 10.77
CA VAL A 150 0.52 -21.21 10.08
C VAL A 150 0.61 -21.54 8.59
N THR A 151 -0.48 -22.04 8.01
CA THR A 151 -0.53 -22.39 6.59
C THR A 151 -0.44 -21.13 5.72
N CYS A 152 0.58 -21.03 4.87
CA CYS A 152 0.62 -20.00 3.82
C CYS A 152 -0.30 -20.40 2.66
N GLU A 153 -1.41 -19.68 2.50
CA GLU A 153 -2.33 -19.87 1.37
C GLU A 153 -1.76 -19.33 0.05
N GLU A 154 -0.83 -18.36 0.13
CA GLU A 154 -0.19 -17.71 -1.01
C GLU A 154 1.33 -17.96 -1.03
N LYS A 155 1.94 -17.95 -2.23
CA LYS A 155 3.38 -18.11 -2.40
C LYS A 155 4.09 -16.85 -1.90
N ILE A 156 4.96 -17.01 -0.90
CA ILE A 156 5.73 -15.89 -0.33
C ILE A 156 6.60 -15.25 -1.43
N PRO A 157 6.45 -13.94 -1.72
CA PRO A 157 7.30 -13.25 -2.67
C PRO A 157 8.75 -13.23 -2.18
N LEU A 158 9.70 -13.34 -3.11
CA LEU A 158 11.14 -13.46 -2.80
C LEU A 158 11.67 -12.29 -1.96
N SER A 159 11.07 -11.10 -2.07
CA SER A 159 11.39 -9.91 -1.26
C SER A 159 11.12 -10.09 0.24
N LEU A 160 10.29 -11.06 0.63
CA LEU A 160 10.00 -11.41 2.02
C LEU A 160 10.88 -12.54 2.57
N ASN A 161 11.74 -13.15 1.75
CA ASN A 161 12.77 -14.06 2.25
C ASN A 161 13.80 -13.26 3.05
N ILE A 162 13.70 -13.32 4.37
CA ILE A 162 14.77 -12.86 5.24
C ILE A 162 15.87 -13.92 5.15
N GLU A 163 17.04 -13.55 4.60
CA GLU A 163 18.24 -14.38 4.63
C GLU A 163 18.45 -14.96 6.05
N GLY A 164 18.45 -16.29 6.14
CA GLY A 164 18.58 -17.02 7.41
C GLY A 164 17.32 -17.76 7.90
N SER A 165 16.24 -17.80 7.11
CA SER A 165 15.09 -18.69 7.36
C SER A 165 15.23 -20.00 6.56
N HIS A 166 16.13 -20.87 7.04
CA HIS A 166 16.17 -22.29 6.71
C HIS A 166 16.13 -23.09 8.01
#